data_AF-A0A5B0GY88-F1
#
_entry.id   AF-A0A5B0GY88-F1
#
_cell.length_a   1.000
_cell.length_b   1.000
_cell.length_c   1.000
_cell.angle_alpha   90.00
_cell.angle_beta   90.00
_cell.angle_gamma   90.00
#
_symmetry.space_group_name_H-M   'P 1'
#
loop_
_entity.id
_entity.type
_entity.pdbx_description
1 polymer ?
#
loop_
_entity_poly.entity_id
_entity_poly.type
_entity_poly.pdbx_seq_one_letter_code
_entity_poly.pdbx_strand_id
1 'polypeptide(L)'
;AIYTASTADAAAAALDDLDDEWGRAYPAMIRLWRNAWTEFVPFLDYDIEVRRVICTTNVIESLNARYRRAVRARGHFPSEQAAMKCLYLVTRSLDPTGRGHTRWMMRWKPVLNAFAITFGDRWPGAEHY
;
A
#
# COMPACT_ATOMS: atom_id res chain seq x y z
N ALA A 1 3.41 4.29 15.60
CA ALA A 1 2.40 4.76 16.57
C ALA A 1 1.06 4.95 15.88
N ILE A 2 0.90 5.91 14.96
CA ILE A 2 -0.36 6.23 14.28
C ILE A 2 -0.97 5.02 13.53
N TYR A 3 -0.27 4.44 12.55
CA TYR A 3 -0.76 3.30 11.74
C TYR A 3 -0.97 1.99 12.52
N THR A 4 -0.38 1.88 13.70
CA THR A 4 -0.37 0.66 14.53
C THR A 4 -1.30 0.77 15.74
N ALA A 5 -1.98 1.90 15.90
CA ALA A 5 -2.90 2.14 17.01
C ALA A 5 -4.09 1.17 16.97
N SER A 6 -4.61 0.79 18.13
CA SER A 6 -5.75 -0.13 18.24
C SER A 6 -7.09 0.54 17.96
N THR A 7 -7.18 1.86 18.10
CA THR A 7 -8.41 2.66 17.91
C THR A 7 -8.11 3.99 17.23
N ALA A 8 -9.13 4.64 16.67
CA ALA A 8 -9.02 5.97 16.09
C ALA A 8 -8.55 7.01 17.11
N ASP A 9 -9.06 6.95 18.36
CA ASP A 9 -8.64 7.86 19.43
C ASP A 9 -7.17 7.68 19.80
N ALA A 10 -6.69 6.43 19.89
CA ALA A 10 -5.28 6.17 20.13
C ALA A 10 -4.39 6.63 18.97
N ALA A 11 -4.88 6.55 17.74
CA ALA A 11 -4.17 7.08 16.58
C ALA A 11 -4.13 8.62 16.59
N ALA A 12 -5.23 9.27 17.01
CA ALA A 12 -5.32 10.73 17.14
C ALA A 12 -4.35 11.25 18.20
N ALA A 13 -4.31 10.62 19.38
CA ALA A 13 -3.34 10.94 20.43
C ALA A 13 -1.90 10.81 19.90
N ALA A 14 -1.60 9.74 19.16
CA ALA A 14 -0.28 9.56 18.55
C ALA A 14 0.04 10.59 17.46
N LEU A 15 -0.96 11.20 16.80
CA LEU A 15 -0.76 12.30 15.85
C LEU A 15 -0.51 13.62 16.60
N ASP A 16 -1.16 13.84 17.74
CA ASP A 16 -0.91 15.01 18.57
C ASP A 16 0.50 14.95 19.19
N ASP A 17 0.95 13.79 19.66
CA ASP A 17 2.34 13.58 20.11
C ASP A 17 3.36 13.91 18.99
N LEU A 18 3.04 13.52 17.74
CA LEU A 18 3.87 13.83 16.57
C LEU A 18 3.91 15.34 16.28
N ASP A 19 2.79 16.04 16.46
CA ASP A 19 2.69 17.50 16.29
C ASP A 19 3.50 18.24 17.36
N ASP A 20 3.42 17.80 18.61
CA ASP A 20 4.19 18.38 19.71
C ASP A 20 5.72 18.26 19.48
N GLU A 21 6.17 17.11 18.98
CA GLU A 21 7.59 16.87 18.73
C GLU A 21 8.09 17.55 17.45
N TRP A 22 7.34 17.44 16.35
CA TRP A 22 7.82 17.77 15.00
C TRP A 22 7.03 18.87 14.29
N GLY A 23 5.89 19.28 14.81
CA GLY A 23 4.97 20.22 14.14
C GLY A 23 5.58 21.59 13.89
N ARG A 24 6.46 22.07 14.77
CA ARG A 24 7.19 23.34 14.57
C ARG A 24 8.17 23.26 13.40
N ALA A 25 8.90 22.16 13.27
CA ALA A 25 9.89 21.96 12.21
C ALA A 25 9.23 21.60 10.86
N TYR A 26 8.13 20.84 10.91
CA TYR A 26 7.48 20.27 9.74
C TYR A 26 5.95 20.52 9.73
N PRO A 27 5.48 21.79 9.74
CA PRO A 27 4.07 22.10 9.85
C PRO A 27 3.24 21.63 8.64
N ALA A 28 3.88 21.49 7.47
CA ALA A 28 3.23 20.94 6.27
C ALA A 28 2.91 19.44 6.41
N MET A 29 3.74 18.67 7.12
CA MET A 29 3.49 17.25 7.38
C MET A 29 2.28 17.05 8.28
N ILE A 30 2.18 17.85 9.35
CA ILE A 30 1.02 17.79 10.26
C ILE A 30 -0.25 18.19 9.54
N ARG A 31 -0.22 19.27 8.75
CA ARG A 31 -1.38 19.68 7.94
C ARG A 31 -1.81 18.59 6.95
N LEU A 32 -0.87 17.91 6.30
CA LEU A 32 -1.17 16.79 5.41
C LEU A 32 -1.93 15.68 6.16
N TRP A 33 -1.45 15.31 7.34
CA TRP A 33 -2.09 14.31 8.19
C TRP A 33 -3.49 14.72 8.63
N ARG A 34 -3.65 15.94 9.16
CA ARG A 34 -4.95 16.44 9.63
C ARG A 34 -5.97 16.57 8.49
N ASN A 35 -5.52 16.96 7.29
CA ASN A 35 -6.38 17.05 6.11
C ASN A 35 -6.87 15.69 5.61
N ALA A 36 -6.03 14.66 5.68
CA ALA A 36 -6.34 13.31 5.22
C ALA A 36 -6.93 12.41 6.34
N TRP A 37 -7.25 12.99 7.50
CA TRP A 37 -7.58 12.22 8.69
C TRP A 37 -8.86 11.41 8.51
N THR A 38 -9.89 12.01 7.92
CA THR A 38 -11.17 11.33 7.65
C THR A 38 -11.01 10.15 6.69
N GLU A 39 -10.12 10.27 5.71
CA GLU A 39 -9.77 9.18 4.78
C GLU A 39 -8.88 8.12 5.43
N PHE A 40 -8.08 8.51 6.43
CA PHE A 40 -7.22 7.60 7.19
C PHE A 40 -7.99 6.78 8.23
N VAL A 41 -8.98 7.34 8.93
CA VAL A 41 -9.67 6.62 10.04
C VAL A 41 -10.22 5.24 9.62
N PRO A 42 -10.89 5.07 8.45
CA PRO A 42 -11.37 3.77 8.01
C PRO A 42 -10.27 2.70 7.84
N PHE A 43 -9.01 3.11 7.65
CA PHE A 43 -7.90 2.17 7.60
C PHE A 43 -7.71 1.42 8.94
N LEU A 44 -8.05 2.05 10.06
CA LEU A 44 -7.90 1.46 11.40
C LEU A 44 -8.95 0.37 11.69
N ASP A 45 -10.07 0.35 10.96
CA ASP A 45 -11.12 -0.66 11.08
C ASP A 45 -10.70 -2.02 10.52
N TYR A 46 -9.62 -2.06 9.72
CA TYR A 46 -9.05 -3.31 9.24
C TYR A 46 -8.28 -4.05 10.32
N ASP A 47 -8.34 -5.39 10.28
CA ASP A 47 -7.48 -6.26 11.08
C ASP A 47 -5.99 -5.94 10.86
N ILE A 48 -5.19 -6.18 11.90
CA ILE A 48 -3.76 -5.84 11.88
C ILE A 48 -2.98 -6.51 10.74
N GLU A 49 -3.40 -7.71 10.32
CA GLU A 49 -2.78 -8.41 9.19
C GLU A 49 -3.04 -7.68 7.86
N VAL A 50 -4.26 -7.17 7.66
CA VAL A 50 -4.62 -6.38 6.48
C VAL A 50 -3.88 -5.04 6.50
N ARG A 51 -3.88 -4.35 7.65
CA ARG A 51 -3.16 -3.09 7.85
C ARG A 51 -1.67 -3.22 7.54
N ARG A 52 -1.04 -4.30 8.01
CA ARG A 52 0.39 -4.57 7.75
C ARG A 52 0.68 -4.66 6.25
N VAL A 53 -0.16 -5.35 5.48
CA VAL A 53 0.04 -5.45 4.02
C VAL A 53 -0.13 -4.10 3.33
N ILE A 54 -1.19 -3.36 3.66
CA ILE A 54 -1.46 -2.04 3.08
C ILE A 54 -0.32 -1.06 3.38
N CYS A 55 0.16 -1.02 4.63
CA CYS A 55 1.27 -0.16 5.04
C CYS A 55 2.64 -0.60 4.50
N THR A 56 2.77 -1.80 3.91
CA THR A 56 4.01 -2.16 3.22
C THR A 56 4.09 -1.45 1.88
N THR A 57 4.62 -0.22 1.89
CA THR A 57 4.88 0.56 0.67
C THR A 57 5.76 -0.17 -0.34
N ASN A 58 6.52 -1.19 0.11
CA ASN A 58 7.35 -2.09 -0.68
C ASN A 58 6.75 -2.56 -2.01
N VAL A 59 5.45 -2.88 -2.10
CA VAL A 59 4.86 -3.32 -3.39
C VAL A 59 4.90 -2.20 -4.39
N ILE A 60 4.27 -1.08 -4.04
CA ILE A 60 4.12 0.09 -4.90
C ILE A 60 5.49 0.71 -5.18
N GLU A 61 6.35 0.81 -4.17
CA GLU A 61 7.72 1.33 -4.31
C GLU A 61 8.58 0.44 -5.20
N SER A 62 8.52 -0.89 -5.05
CA SER A 62 9.32 -1.80 -5.89
C SER A 62 8.85 -1.79 -7.34
N LEU A 63 7.56 -1.57 -7.60
CA LEU A 63 7.03 -1.34 -8.95
C LEU A 63 7.52 0.00 -9.50
N ASN A 64 7.33 1.08 -8.74
CA ASN A 64 7.75 2.42 -9.12
C ASN A 64 9.26 2.50 -9.38
N ALA A 65 10.10 1.83 -8.58
CA ALA A 65 11.54 1.78 -8.79
C ALA A 65 11.89 1.11 -10.13
N ARG A 66 11.21 0.03 -10.51
CA ARG A 66 11.41 -0.64 -11.80
C ARG A 66 10.94 0.22 -12.97
N TYR A 67 9.76 0.84 -12.86
CA TYR A 67 9.27 1.77 -13.89
C TYR A 67 10.22 2.95 -14.08
N ARG A 68 10.67 3.60 -12.99
CA ARG A 68 11.65 4.69 -13.06
C ARG A 68 12.95 4.24 -13.73
N ARG A 69 13.46 3.04 -13.42
CA ARG A 69 14.66 2.50 -14.08
C ARG A 69 14.45 2.34 -15.59
N ALA A 70 13.33 1.76 -16.00
CA ALA A 70 13.02 1.50 -17.40
C ALA A 70 12.79 2.78 -18.21
N VAL A 71 12.19 3.80 -17.60
CA VAL A 71 11.99 5.13 -18.18
C VAL A 71 13.32 5.86 -18.31
N ARG A 72 14.14 5.90 -17.25
CA ARG A 72 15.47 6.55 -17.27
C ARG A 72 16.39 5.96 -18.33
N ALA A 73 16.35 4.64 -18.55
CA ALA A 73 17.16 3.97 -19.56
C ALA A 73 16.79 4.38 -21.01
N ARG A 74 15.57 4.90 -21.25
CA ARG A 74 15.10 5.31 -22.57
C ARG A 74 15.21 6.81 -22.82
N GLY A 75 15.17 7.64 -21.76
CA GLY A 75 15.32 9.09 -21.85
C GLY A 75 14.08 9.81 -22.39
N HIS A 76 13.80 9.65 -23.68
CA HIS A 76 12.65 10.25 -24.37
C HIS A 76 11.77 9.17 -25.02
N PHE A 77 10.47 9.45 -25.12
CA PHE A 77 9.53 8.61 -25.85
C PHE A 77 8.94 9.37 -27.05
N PRO A 78 8.88 8.74 -28.24
CA PRO A 78 8.35 9.37 -29.45
C PRO A 78 6.83 9.55 -29.42
N SER A 79 6.13 8.84 -28.54
CA SER A 79 4.68 8.96 -28.33
C SER A 79 4.27 8.42 -26.96
N GLU A 80 3.07 8.78 -26.51
CA GLU A 80 2.45 8.20 -25.32
C GLU A 80 2.33 6.67 -25.42
N GLN A 81 1.99 6.15 -26.61
CA GLN A 81 1.89 4.71 -26.84
C GLN A 81 3.23 3.99 -26.65
N ALA A 82 4.35 4.63 -27.04
CA ALA A 82 5.68 4.08 -26.79
C ALA A 82 6.02 4.03 -25.29
N ALA A 83 5.63 5.07 -24.53
CA ALA A 83 5.77 5.09 -23.07
C ALA A 83 4.92 4.00 -22.40
N MET A 84 3.65 3.87 -22.82
CA MET A 84 2.74 2.84 -22.32
C MET A 84 3.28 1.43 -22.59
N LYS A 85 3.75 1.17 -23.82
CA LYS A 85 4.35 -0.12 -24.18
C LYS A 85 5.57 -0.45 -23.31
N CYS A 86 6.41 0.55 -22.98
CA CYS A 86 7.52 0.37 -22.07
C CYS A 86 7.06 -0.06 -20.67
N LEU A 87 6.10 0.64 -20.07
CA LEU A 87 5.56 0.29 -18.76
C LEU A 87 4.93 -1.11 -18.77
N TYR A 88 4.11 -1.42 -19.79
CA TYR A 88 3.51 -2.74 -19.98
C TYR A 88 4.55 -3.87 -19.98
N LEU A 89 5.63 -3.71 -20.75
CA LEU A 89 6.69 -4.73 -20.83
C LEU A 89 7.41 -4.90 -19.48
N VAL A 90 7.62 -3.81 -18.73
CA VAL A 90 8.17 -3.88 -17.37
C VAL A 90 7.24 -4.68 -16.46
N THR A 91 5.94 -4.37 -16.46
CA THR A 91 4.94 -5.09 -15.66
C THR A 91 4.93 -6.58 -16.00
N ARG A 92 4.95 -6.93 -17.29
CA ARG A 92 4.97 -8.33 -17.74
C ARG A 92 6.25 -9.07 -17.34
N SER A 93 7.35 -8.36 -17.14
CA SER A 93 8.65 -8.92 -16.74
C SER A 93 8.86 -9.01 -15.22
N LEU A 94 7.84 -8.71 -14.39
CA LEU A 94 8.00 -8.61 -12.94
C LEU A 94 8.32 -9.92 -12.25
N ASP A 95 7.77 -11.03 -12.73
CA ASP A 95 8.02 -12.35 -12.19
C ASP A 95 8.25 -13.37 -13.31
N PRO A 96 9.39 -13.28 -14.02
CA PRO A 96 9.66 -14.13 -15.17
C PRO A 96 9.88 -15.61 -14.77
N THR A 97 10.03 -15.88 -13.47
CA THR A 97 10.30 -17.22 -12.92
C THR A 97 9.15 -17.77 -12.08
N GLY A 98 8.09 -17.00 -11.82
CA GLY A 98 6.99 -17.36 -10.91
C GLY A 98 7.36 -17.42 -9.41
N ARG A 99 8.64 -17.29 -9.06
CA ARG A 99 9.13 -17.46 -7.67
C ARG A 99 8.74 -16.30 -6.77
N GLY A 100 8.61 -15.09 -7.34
CA GLY A 100 8.17 -13.92 -6.59
C GLY A 100 6.73 -14.06 -6.11
N HIS A 101 5.85 -14.51 -7.00
CA HIS A 101 4.44 -14.76 -6.76
C HIS A 101 4.21 -15.83 -5.69
N THR A 102 4.93 -16.95 -5.74
CA THR A 102 4.82 -18.03 -4.75
C THR A 102 5.17 -17.59 -3.34
N ARG A 103 6.25 -16.82 -3.18
CA ARG A 103 6.63 -16.26 -1.87
C ARG A 103 5.62 -15.24 -1.36
N TRP A 104 5.01 -14.47 -2.26
CA TRP A 104 3.97 -13.52 -1.93
C TRP A 104 2.72 -14.22 -1.39
N MET A 105 2.18 -15.22 -2.08
CA MET A 105 0.96 -15.94 -1.67
C MET A 105 1.01 -16.50 -0.24
N MET A 106 2.17 -16.97 0.23
CA MET A 106 2.31 -17.47 1.61
C MET A 106 2.08 -16.38 2.68
N ARG A 107 2.49 -15.14 2.40
CA ARG A 107 2.30 -14.01 3.33
C ARG A 107 0.85 -13.52 3.37
N TRP A 108 0.04 -13.90 2.38
CA TRP A 108 -1.36 -13.50 2.28
C TRP A 108 -2.30 -14.41 3.06
N LYS A 109 -1.89 -15.61 3.49
CA LYS A 109 -2.82 -16.54 4.17
C LYS A 109 -3.51 -15.93 5.41
N PRO A 110 -2.81 -15.24 6.34
CA PRO A 110 -3.48 -14.58 7.47
C PRO A 110 -4.42 -13.45 7.03
N VAL A 111 -4.06 -12.75 5.96
CA VAL A 111 -4.82 -11.63 5.38
C VAL A 111 -6.10 -12.12 4.71
N LEU A 112 -6.02 -13.23 3.98
CA LEU A 112 -7.19 -13.87 3.36
C LEU A 112 -8.18 -14.34 4.43
N ASN A 113 -7.69 -14.92 5.54
CA ASN A 113 -8.54 -15.30 6.65
C ASN A 113 -9.25 -14.08 7.28
N ALA A 114 -8.51 -12.98 7.50
CA ALA A 114 -9.09 -11.74 8.01
C ALA A 114 -10.20 -11.23 7.07
N PHE A 115 -9.94 -11.17 5.76
CA PHE A 115 -10.97 -10.75 4.80
C PHE A 115 -12.18 -11.67 4.75
N ALA A 116 -12.00 -12.99 4.85
CA ALA A 116 -13.12 -13.93 4.88
C ALA A 116 -14.02 -13.72 6.10
N ILE A 117 -13.47 -13.24 7.23
CA ILE A 117 -14.24 -12.90 8.43
C ILE A 117 -14.90 -11.52 8.27
N THR A 118 -14.13 -10.48 7.91
CA THR A 118 -14.63 -9.10 7.83
C THR A 118 -15.65 -8.89 6.71
N PHE A 119 -15.53 -9.64 5.60
CA PHE A 119 -16.33 -9.47 4.39
C PHE A 119 -16.98 -10.77 3.94
N GLY A 120 -17.40 -11.62 4.88
CA GLY A 120 -17.94 -12.95 4.60
C GLY A 120 -19.13 -12.95 3.63
N ASP A 121 -19.96 -11.90 3.64
CA ASP A 121 -21.09 -11.71 2.72
C ASP A 121 -20.68 -11.51 1.25
N ARG A 122 -19.45 -11.05 1.02
CA ARG A 122 -18.87 -10.80 -0.31
C ARG A 122 -17.71 -11.75 -0.63
N TRP A 123 -17.36 -12.65 0.30
CA TRP A 123 -16.28 -13.60 0.10
C TRP A 123 -16.74 -14.69 -0.88
N PRO A 124 -15.98 -15.01 -1.95
CA PRO A 124 -16.37 -16.04 -2.88
C PRO A 124 -16.54 -17.38 -2.15
N GLY A 125 -17.70 -18.03 -2.35
CA GLY A 125 -17.97 -19.36 -1.83
C GLY A 125 -16.94 -20.38 -2.33
N ALA A 126 -16.80 -21.49 -1.61
CA ALA A 126 -15.87 -22.56 -1.98
C ALA A 126 -16.16 -23.14 -3.38
N GLU A 127 -17.40 -23.02 -3.86
CA GLU A 127 -17.80 -23.35 -5.24
C GLU A 127 -17.13 -22.53 -6.36
N HIS A 128 -16.41 -21.46 -6.05
CA HIS A 128 -15.78 -20.57 -7.03
C HIS A 128 -14.24 -20.63 -7.06
N TYR A 129 -13.62 -21.56 -6.34
CA TYR A 129 -12.17 -21.77 -6.29
C TYR A 129 -11.70 -22.95 -7.14
#